data_AF-A0A9D1JFU5-F1
#
_entry.id   AF-A0A9D1JFU5-F1
#
_cell.length_a   1.000
_cell.length_b   1.000
_cell.length_c   1.000
_cell.angle_alpha   90.00
_cell.angle_beta   90.00
_cell.angle_gamma   90.00
#
_symmetry.space_group_name_H-M   'P 1'
#
loop_
_entity.id
_entity.type
_entity.pdbx_description
1 polymer ?
#
loop_
_entity_poly.entity_id
_entity_poly.type
_entity_poly.pdbx_seq_one_letter_code
_entity_poly.pdbx_strand_id
1 'polypeptide(L)'
;MKSNVKKIVMTALLTALTCAATMSIRIPTPGTGGYIHPGDALVILSGIILGPAGGFLAGGAGSALSDLLGGYFIYVPITLVIKGLVALLSALAFQKMAGKGKRQYAGVILGGIIDICLVAGGYFVCESFLYGVGAAAASI
;
A
#
# COMPACT_ATOMS: atom_id res chain seq x y z
N MET A 1 15.27 -14.14 6.75
CA MET A 1 16.08 -13.39 7.75
C MET A 1 16.33 -14.30 8.95
N LYS A 2 17.56 -14.41 9.46
CA LYS A 2 17.93 -15.40 10.51
C LYS A 2 17.73 -14.94 11.98
N SER A 3 17.46 -13.66 12.24
CA SER A 3 17.24 -13.12 13.60
C SER A 3 15.89 -12.41 13.70
N ASN A 4 15.11 -12.74 14.75
CA ASN A 4 13.81 -12.14 15.04
C ASN A 4 13.93 -10.62 15.26
N VAL A 5 14.96 -10.16 15.97
CA VAL A 5 15.22 -8.73 16.21
C VAL A 5 15.39 -7.97 14.90
N LYS A 6 16.19 -8.50 13.97
CA LYS A 6 16.41 -7.86 12.67
C LYS A 6 15.11 -7.73 11.87
N LYS A 7 14.20 -8.71 11.98
CA LYS A 7 12.89 -8.68 11.32
C LYS A 7 12.00 -7.59 11.90
N ILE A 8 11.95 -7.47 13.22
CA ILE A 8 11.19 -6.42 13.91
C ILE A 8 11.72 -5.04 13.51
N VAL A 9 13.04 -4.84 13.59
CA VAL A 9 13.67 -3.55 13.24
C VAL A 9 13.39 -3.17 11.78
N MET A 10 13.54 -4.10 10.84
CA MET A 10 13.21 -3.83 9.43
C MET A 10 11.73 -3.53 9.22
N THR A 11 10.83 -4.21 9.95
CA THR A 11 9.39 -3.95 9.87
C THR A 11 9.08 -2.54 10.38
N ALA A 12 9.61 -2.15 11.53
CA ALA A 12 9.43 -0.81 12.09
C ALA A 12 10.00 0.28 11.17
N LEU A 13 11.20 0.09 10.63
CA LEU A 13 11.83 1.02 9.70
C LEU A 13 11.00 1.19 8.42
N LEU A 14 10.54 0.10 7.82
CA LEU A 14 9.71 0.17 6.62
C LEU A 14 8.34 0.79 6.91
N THR A 15 7.77 0.55 8.09
CA THR A 15 6.52 1.20 8.55
C THR A 15 6.69 2.71 8.68
N ALA A 16 7.79 3.16 9.27
CA ALA A 16 8.09 4.58 9.40
C ALA A 16 8.32 5.23 8.03
N LEU A 17 9.00 4.53 7.13
CA LEU A 17 9.29 5.03 5.78
C LEU A 17 8.02 5.12 4.92
N THR A 18 7.15 4.10 4.97
CA THR A 18 5.84 4.14 4.29
C THR A 18 5.00 5.30 4.82
N CYS A 19 4.89 5.47 6.13
CA CYS A 19 4.20 6.61 6.74
C CYS A 19 4.77 7.96 6.25
N ALA A 20 6.08 8.14 6.35
CA ALA A 20 6.74 9.38 5.95
C ALA A 20 6.54 9.70 4.47
N ALA A 21 6.65 8.70 3.59
CA ALA A 21 6.45 8.88 2.15
C ALA A 21 4.99 9.17 1.80
N THR A 22 4.03 8.52 2.46
CA THR A 22 2.59 8.79 2.25
C THR A 22 2.22 10.21 2.71
N MET A 23 2.85 10.72 3.78
CA MET A 23 2.63 12.09 4.27
C MET A 23 3.34 13.16 3.44
N SER A 24 4.60 12.93 3.07
CA SER A 24 5.50 13.96 2.52
C SER A 24 5.15 14.34 1.08
N ILE A 25 4.67 13.39 0.27
CA ILE A 25 4.42 13.62 -1.15
C ILE A 25 2.95 13.32 -1.44
N ARG A 26 2.14 14.37 -1.40
CA ARG A 26 0.75 14.34 -1.87
C ARG A 26 0.70 15.07 -3.20
N ILE A 27 0.69 14.31 -4.29
CA ILE A 27 0.51 14.90 -5.62
C ILE A 27 -0.99 14.91 -5.88
N PRO A 28 -1.65 16.09 -5.86
CA PRO A 28 -3.07 16.17 -6.16
C PRO A 28 -3.28 15.75 -7.63
N THR A 29 -4.25 14.88 -7.85
CA THR A 29 -4.59 14.45 -9.21
C THR A 29 -5.40 15.55 -9.89
N PRO A 30 -4.96 16.09 -11.04
CA PRO A 30 -5.68 17.17 -11.71
C PRO A 30 -7.09 16.72 -12.13
N GLY A 31 -8.12 17.42 -11.65
CA GLY A 31 -9.52 17.17 -12.03
C GLY A 31 -10.26 16.15 -11.16
N THR A 32 -9.59 15.50 -10.20
CA THR A 32 -10.24 14.68 -9.16
C THR A 32 -9.86 15.19 -7.77
N GLY A 33 -10.68 14.89 -6.76
CA GLY A 33 -10.35 15.23 -5.36
C GLY A 33 -9.27 14.33 -4.75
N GLY A 34 -8.68 13.43 -5.53
CA GLY A 34 -7.77 12.37 -5.09
C GLY A 34 -6.30 12.78 -5.04
N TYR A 35 -5.48 11.90 -4.44
CA TYR A 35 -4.03 12.07 -4.31
C TYR A 35 -3.29 10.83 -4.79
N ILE A 36 -2.21 11.03 -5.53
CA ILE A 36 -1.25 9.97 -5.83
C ILE A 36 -0.20 9.94 -4.72
N HIS A 37 -0.05 8.77 -4.10
CA HIS A 37 0.93 8.56 -3.02
C HIS A 37 2.13 7.74 -3.54
N PRO A 38 3.33 8.32 -3.67
CA PRO A 38 4.53 7.52 -3.94
C PRO A 38 4.87 6.58 -2.78
N GLY A 39 4.22 6.74 -1.62
CA GLY A 39 4.24 5.75 -0.54
C GLY A 39 3.80 4.35 -0.99
N ASP A 40 3.01 4.21 -2.05
CA ASP A 40 2.55 2.90 -2.55
C ASP A 40 3.71 2.06 -3.11
N ALA A 41 4.73 2.71 -3.67
CA ALA A 41 5.97 2.03 -4.04
C ALA A 41 6.66 1.41 -2.81
N LEU A 42 6.63 2.09 -1.66
CA LEU A 42 7.17 1.56 -0.42
C LEU A 42 6.29 0.46 0.20
N VAL A 43 4.98 0.53 0.01
CA VAL A 43 4.03 -0.54 0.40
C VAL A 43 4.39 -1.83 -0.35
N ILE A 44 4.52 -1.75 -1.68
CA ILE A 44 4.94 -2.88 -2.52
C ILE A 44 6.33 -3.38 -2.09
N LEU A 45 7.29 -2.48 -1.92
CA LEU A 45 8.66 -2.81 -1.52
C LEU A 45 8.69 -3.51 -0.15
N SER A 46 7.86 -3.08 0.79
CA SER A 46 7.77 -3.71 2.11
C SER A 46 7.32 -5.17 2.03
N GLY A 47 6.37 -5.47 1.14
CA GLY A 47 5.96 -6.84 0.79
C GLY A 47 7.10 -7.66 0.21
N ILE A 48 7.84 -7.08 -0.73
CA ILE A 48 8.98 -7.76 -1.38
C ILE A 48 10.09 -8.09 -0.37
N ILE A 49 10.42 -7.17 0.54
CA ILE A 49 11.54 -7.32 1.48
C ILE A 49 11.16 -8.20 2.69
N LEU A 50 9.99 -7.99 3.29
CA LEU A 50 9.58 -8.65 4.54
C LEU A 50 8.74 -9.92 4.32
N GLY A 51 8.27 -10.12 3.09
CA GLY A 51 7.29 -11.16 2.75
C GLY A 51 5.85 -10.76 3.10
N PRO A 52 4.86 -11.64 2.85
CA PRO A 52 3.44 -11.28 2.87
C PRO A 52 2.96 -10.72 4.21
N ALA A 53 3.25 -11.42 5.32
CA ALA A 53 2.80 -10.99 6.65
C ALA A 53 3.53 -9.74 7.16
N GLY A 54 4.86 -9.67 6.96
CA GLY A 54 5.65 -8.53 7.41
C GLY A 54 5.39 -7.26 6.57
N GLY A 55 5.17 -7.44 5.27
CA GLY A 55 4.78 -6.36 4.36
C GLY A 55 3.37 -5.86 4.60
N PHE A 56 2.40 -6.74 4.88
CA PHE A 56 1.06 -6.32 5.29
C PHE A 56 1.13 -5.38 6.49
N LEU A 57 1.89 -5.76 7.52
CA LEU A 57 2.07 -4.94 8.71
C LEU A 57 2.81 -3.63 8.39
N ALA A 58 3.94 -3.69 7.68
CA ALA A 58 4.72 -2.48 7.43
C ALA A 58 4.07 -1.50 6.44
N GLY A 59 3.56 -2.02 5.32
CA GLY A 59 2.87 -1.23 4.30
C GLY A 59 1.52 -0.72 4.79
N GLY A 60 0.67 -1.62 5.28
CA GLY A 60 -0.67 -1.29 5.76
C GLY A 60 -0.65 -0.38 6.99
N ALA A 61 0.10 -0.74 8.05
CA ALA A 61 0.12 0.08 9.26
C ALA A 61 0.81 1.43 9.03
N GLY A 62 1.86 1.50 8.20
CA GLY A 62 2.54 2.76 7.92
C GLY A 62 1.64 3.76 7.20
N SER A 63 0.89 3.31 6.19
CA SER A 63 -0.07 4.20 5.53
C SER A 63 -1.33 4.48 6.36
N ALA A 64 -1.78 3.53 7.18
CA ALA A 64 -2.87 3.82 8.13
C ALA A 64 -2.45 4.87 9.18
N LEU A 65 -1.18 4.84 9.62
CA LEU A 65 -0.60 5.87 10.49
C LEU A 65 -0.54 7.23 9.80
N SER A 66 -0.25 7.30 8.50
CA SER A 66 -0.27 8.59 7.80
C SER A 66 -1.66 9.21 7.72
N ASP A 67 -2.70 8.40 7.63
CA ASP A 67 -4.09 8.89 7.66
C ASP A 67 -4.49 9.34 9.07
N LEU A 68 -4.07 8.57 10.08
CA LEU A 68 -4.31 8.90 11.48
C LEU A 68 -3.65 10.23 11.85
N LEU A 69 -2.37 10.41 11.49
CA LEU A 69 -1.62 11.65 11.72
C LEU A 69 -2.11 12.79 10.81
N GLY A 70 -2.66 12.46 9.64
CA GLY A 70 -3.25 13.41 8.70
C GLY A 70 -4.67 13.88 9.04
N GLY A 71 -5.31 13.27 10.05
CA GLY A 71 -6.68 13.59 10.47
C GLY A 71 -7.80 12.90 9.67
N TYR A 72 -7.45 11.95 8.80
CA TYR A 72 -8.39 11.21 7.95
C TYR A 72 -8.88 9.93 8.64
N PHE A 73 -9.47 10.05 9.84
CA PHE A 73 -9.77 8.92 10.73
C PHE A 73 -10.64 7.81 10.11
N ILE A 74 -11.62 8.17 9.27
CA ILE A 74 -12.50 7.19 8.60
C ILE A 74 -11.72 6.30 7.64
N TYR A 75 -10.65 6.83 7.05
CA TYR A 75 -9.81 6.13 6.10
C TYR A 75 -8.77 5.23 6.77
N VAL A 76 -8.43 5.44 8.05
CA VAL A 76 -7.46 4.61 8.78
C VAL A 76 -7.70 3.10 8.64
N PRO A 77 -8.90 2.55 8.96
CA PRO A 77 -9.15 1.12 8.80
C PRO A 77 -9.22 0.69 7.33
N ILE A 78 -9.72 1.56 6.45
CA ILE A 78 -9.86 1.30 5.01
C ILE A 78 -8.47 1.15 4.38
N THR A 79 -7.60 2.13 4.61
CA THR A 79 -6.22 2.17 4.14
C THR A 79 -5.39 1.01 4.68
N LEU A 80 -5.56 0.67 5.97
CA LEU A 80 -4.87 -0.49 6.56
C LEU A 80 -5.17 -1.77 5.78
N VAL A 81 -6.46 -1.99 5.46
CA VAL A 81 -6.90 -3.18 4.73
C VAL A 81 -6.43 -3.12 3.29
N ILE A 82 -6.71 -2.04 2.56
CA ILE A 82 -6.37 -1.91 1.14
C ILE A 82 -4.85 -2.02 0.94
N LYS A 83 -4.06 -1.16 1.59
CA LYS A 83 -2.60 -1.15 1.40
C LYS A 83 -1.92 -2.36 2.03
N GLY A 84 -2.48 -2.90 3.12
CA GLY A 84 -2.05 -4.19 3.65
C GLY A 84 -2.21 -5.30 2.61
N LEU A 85 -3.37 -5.39 1.95
CA LEU A 85 -3.62 -6.37 0.89
C LEU A 85 -2.71 -6.15 -0.32
N VAL A 86 -2.45 -4.90 -0.72
CA VAL A 86 -1.47 -4.58 -1.76
C VAL A 86 -0.10 -5.17 -1.43
N ALA A 87 0.43 -4.89 -0.23
CA ALA A 87 1.74 -5.41 0.18
C ALA A 87 1.75 -6.94 0.22
N LEU A 88 0.68 -7.56 0.74
CA LEU A 88 0.54 -9.00 0.87
C LEU A 88 0.51 -9.68 -0.50
N LEU A 89 -0.39 -9.25 -1.39
CA LEU A 89 -0.55 -9.85 -2.72
C LEU A 89 0.66 -9.57 -3.62
N SER A 90 1.25 -8.38 -3.52
CA SER A 90 2.50 -8.06 -4.24
C SER A 90 3.65 -8.96 -3.79
N ALA A 91 3.76 -9.24 -2.48
CA ALA A 91 4.76 -10.18 -1.97
C ALA A 91 4.54 -11.60 -2.52
N LEU A 92 3.30 -12.09 -2.54
CA LEU A 92 2.96 -13.42 -3.07
C LEU A 92 3.25 -13.51 -4.57
N ALA A 93 2.85 -12.49 -5.35
CA ALA A 93 3.12 -12.41 -6.78
C ALA A 93 4.63 -12.39 -7.06
N PHE A 94 5.38 -11.57 -6.32
CA PHE A 94 6.83 -11.50 -6.43
C PHE A 94 7.51 -12.82 -6.09
N GLN A 95 7.13 -13.50 -5.01
CA GLN A 95 7.69 -14.79 -4.63
C GLN A 95 7.45 -15.87 -5.69
N LYS A 96 6.24 -15.92 -6.25
CA LYS A 96 5.86 -16.89 -7.30
C LYS A 96 6.63 -16.68 -8.61
N MET A 97 6.95 -15.42 -8.93
CA MET A 97 7.65 -15.04 -10.16
C MET A 97 9.18 -15.08 -10.02
N ALA A 98 9.72 -14.58 -8.91
CA ALA A 98 11.16 -14.52 -8.65
C ALA A 98 11.78 -15.91 -8.45
N GLY A 99 11.01 -16.89 -7.95
CA GLY A 99 11.46 -18.28 -7.82
C GLY A 99 11.72 -19.00 -9.16
N LYS A 100 11.28 -18.43 -10.30
CA LYS A 100 11.41 -19.05 -11.63
C LYS A 100 12.52 -18.46 -12.52
N GLY A 101 13.42 -17.64 -11.95
CA GLY A 101 14.60 -17.11 -12.64
C GLY A 101 14.38 -15.71 -13.24
N LYS A 102 15.25 -14.78 -12.85
CA LYS A 102 15.50 -13.40 -13.36
C LYS A 102 14.30 -12.49 -13.72
N ARG A 103 13.04 -12.89 -13.50
CA ARG A 103 11.83 -12.09 -13.76
C ARG A 103 11.43 -11.21 -12.57
N GLN A 104 12.40 -10.70 -11.82
CA GLN A 104 12.14 -9.82 -10.67
C GLN A 104 11.37 -8.58 -11.09
N TYR A 105 11.72 -7.99 -12.24
CA TYR A 105 11.00 -6.85 -12.82
C TYR A 105 9.52 -7.16 -13.08
N ALA A 106 9.21 -8.33 -13.64
CA ALA A 106 7.83 -8.71 -13.89
C ALA A 106 7.03 -8.91 -12.59
N GLY A 107 7.67 -9.40 -11.51
CA GLY A 107 7.06 -9.46 -10.19
C GLY A 107 6.74 -8.08 -9.61
N VAL A 108 7.64 -7.10 -9.81
CA VAL A 108 7.41 -5.70 -9.38
C VAL A 108 6.29 -5.05 -10.19
N ILE A 109 6.29 -5.23 -11.52
CA ILE A 109 5.24 -4.71 -12.40
C ILE A 109 3.88 -5.27 -12.00
N LEU A 110 3.78 -6.58 -11.72
CA LEU A 110 2.55 -7.18 -11.20
C LEU A 110 2.13 -6.57 -9.86
N GLY A 111 3.08 -6.25 -8.98
CA GLY A 111 2.80 -5.53 -7.73
C GLY A 111 2.16 -4.16 -7.98
N GLY A 112 2.66 -3.42 -8.98
CA GLY A 112 2.05 -2.15 -9.40
C GLY A 112 0.65 -2.30 -10.00
N ILE A 113 0.40 -3.37 -10.77
CA ILE A 113 -0.95 -3.66 -11.29
C ILE A 113 -1.91 -4.00 -10.14
N ILE A 114 -1.47 -4.83 -9.19
CA ILE A 114 -2.24 -5.18 -8.00
C ILE A 114 -2.58 -3.93 -7.18
N ASP A 115 -1.60 -3.05 -6.99
CA ASP A 115 -1.78 -1.77 -6.31
C ASP A 115 -2.86 -0.91 -6.98
N ILE A 116 -2.75 -0.66 -8.29
CA ILE A 116 -3.75 0.11 -9.04
C ILE A 116 -5.14 -0.50 -8.88
N CYS A 117 -5.29 -1.81 -9.07
CA CYS A 117 -6.59 -2.47 -8.99
C CYS A 117 -7.21 -2.41 -7.58
N LEU A 118 -6.41 -2.64 -6.54
CA LEU A 118 -6.91 -2.65 -5.16
C LEU A 118 -7.12 -1.26 -4.59
N VAL A 119 -6.27 -0.29 -4.94
CA VAL A 119 -6.43 1.08 -4.49
C VAL A 119 -7.63 1.70 -5.21
N ALA A 120 -7.64 1.73 -6.55
CA ALA A 120 -8.78 2.30 -7.27
C ALA A 120 -10.09 1.55 -6.94
N GLY A 121 -10.10 0.22 -7.02
CA GLY A 121 -11.30 -0.57 -6.75
C GLY A 121 -11.73 -0.54 -5.28
N GLY A 122 -10.79 -0.63 -4.35
CA GLY A 122 -11.07 -0.67 -2.91
C GLY A 122 -11.59 0.65 -2.40
N TYR A 123 -10.94 1.76 -2.76
CA TYR A 123 -11.44 3.10 -2.40
C TYR A 123 -12.77 3.38 -3.10
N PHE A 124 -12.97 2.98 -4.37
CA PHE A 124 -14.26 3.16 -5.05
C PHE A 124 -15.41 2.50 -4.30
N VAL A 125 -15.23 1.24 -3.88
CA VAL A 125 -16.25 0.50 -3.15
C VAL A 125 -16.53 1.17 -1.81
N CYS A 126 -15.50 1.48 -1.02
CA CYS A 126 -15.68 2.12 0.28
C CYS A 126 -16.30 3.52 0.17
N GLU A 127 -15.85 4.34 -0.76
CA GLU A 127 -16.39 5.68 -0.99
C GLU A 127 -17.80 5.66 -1.57
N SER A 128 -18.15 4.65 -2.37
CA SER A 128 -19.52 4.47 -2.85
C SER A 128 -20.50 4.29 -1.69
N PHE A 129 -20.10 3.59 -0.62
CA PHE A 129 -20.90 3.46 0.59
C PHE A 129 -20.94 4.72 1.46
N LEU A 130 -19.86 5.51 1.48
CA LEU A 130 -19.74 6.71 2.31
C LEU A 130 -20.39 7.95 1.68
N TYR A 131 -20.16 8.16 0.39
CA TYR A 131 -20.47 9.40 -0.34
C TYR A 131 -21.41 9.20 -1.54
N GLY A 132 -21.70 7.94 -1.89
CA GLY A 132 -22.50 7.58 -3.06
C GLY A 132 -21.67 7.38 -4.32
N VAL A 133 -22.20 6.57 -5.25
CA VAL A 133 -21.49 6.09 -6.45
C VAL A 133 -21.00 7.23 -7.35
N GLY A 134 -21.79 8.31 -7.49
CA GLY A 134 -21.41 9.45 -8.33
C GLY A 134 -20.23 10.25 -7.79
N ALA A 135 -20.13 10.41 -6.46
CA ALA A 135 -19.00 11.08 -5.81
C ALA A 135 -17.76 10.19 -5.82
N ALA A 136 -17.93 8.89 -5.57
CA ALA A 136 -16.85 7.90 -5.61
C ALA A 136 -16.25 7.70 -7.02
N ALA A 137 -17.07 7.85 -8.08
CA ALA A 137 -16.57 7.80 -9.46
C ALA A 137 -15.77 9.06 -9.84
N ALA A 138 -15.97 10.18 -9.14
CA ALA A 138 -15.29 11.44 -9.41
C ALA A 138 -13.99 11.61 -8.61
N SER A 139 -13.77 10.80 -7.57
CA SER A 139 -12.57 10.83 -6.73
C SER A 139 -11.42 9.95 -7.24
N ILE A 140 -11.70 9.06 -8.20
CA ILE A 140 -10.79 8.01 -8.70
C ILE A 140 -10.51 8.22 -10.19
#